data_AF-A0A315AXN6-F1
#
_entry.id   AF-A0A315AXN6-F1
#
_cell.length_a   1.000
_cell.length_b   1.000
_cell.length_c   1.000
_cell.angle_alpha   90.00
_cell.angle_beta   90.00
_cell.angle_gamma   90.00
#
_symmetry.space_group_name_H-M   'P 1'
#
loop_
_entity.id
_entity.type
_entity.pdbx_description
1 polymer ?
#
loop_
_entity_poly.entity_id
_entity_poly.type
_entity_poly.pdbx_seq_one_letter_code
_entity_poly.pdbx_strand_id
1 'polypeptide(L)'
;MTDNSVMTQLFQFGEDHPNYPVRVLNEREARGAAGIMFLFALIAFITAWFKGDFSPTKLVIVAFFIDFFIRVIINPRYAPTLIMARWMVNNQTAEYVGAPQKRFAWGIGLALATLMMYAVVLNDVRGPINMITCLICLMLLFFETAFGICVGCKLYNLFNKEKAQLCPGNVCEIKDREPIQKLAWHQALIAAVYVGLLLVLSPILFATPPQARSVEPSVPSGSVSPAEEERCRVPEFAKKIGHEEKWKLHNGCK
;
A
#
# COMPACT_ATOMS: atom_id res chain seq x y z
N MET A 1 8.01 42.89 12.63
CA MET A 1 6.65 42.35 12.39
C MET A 1 6.58 41.30 11.28
N THR A 2 7.68 40.94 10.62
CA THR A 2 7.71 39.93 9.54
C THR A 2 7.90 38.49 10.04
N ASP A 3 8.48 38.30 11.24
CA ASP A 3 8.91 36.98 11.74
C ASP A 3 7.74 36.03 12.11
N ASN A 4 6.70 36.57 12.75
CA ASN A 4 5.52 35.77 13.11
C ASN A 4 4.75 35.26 11.88
N SER A 5 4.73 36.00 10.76
CA SER A 5 3.99 35.57 9.56
C SER A 5 4.67 34.38 8.87
N VAL A 6 6.00 34.35 8.83
CA VAL A 6 6.78 33.27 8.22
C VAL A 6 6.70 32.01 9.08
N MET A 7 6.78 32.15 10.40
CA MET A 7 6.58 31.03 11.32
C MET A 7 5.16 30.46 11.24
N THR A 8 4.15 31.31 11.07
CA THR A 8 2.75 30.87 10.89
C THR A 8 2.57 30.07 9.59
N GLN A 9 3.28 30.44 8.51
CA GLN A 9 3.28 29.70 7.24
C GLN A 9 4.03 28.36 7.34
N LEU A 10 5.11 28.31 8.13
CA LEU A 10 5.90 27.10 8.37
C LEU A 10 5.13 26.02 9.14
N PHE A 11 4.23 26.41 10.06
CA PHE A 11 3.38 25.50 10.85
C PHE A 11 1.94 25.37 10.33
N GLN A 12 1.69 25.82 9.10
CA GLN A 12 0.37 25.79 8.50
C GLN A 12 0.01 24.37 8.01
N PHE A 13 -1.16 23.87 8.43
CA PHE A 13 -1.67 22.57 7.98
C PHE A 13 -2.74 22.77 6.89
N GLY A 14 -2.42 22.35 5.66
CA GLY A 14 -3.27 22.48 4.47
C GLY A 14 -3.04 23.79 3.70
N GLU A 15 -3.53 23.82 2.46
CA GLU A 15 -3.44 24.96 1.55
C GLU A 15 -4.75 25.78 1.60
N ASP A 16 -4.63 27.11 1.57
CA ASP A 16 -5.80 27.99 1.50
C ASP A 16 -6.30 28.02 0.05
N HIS A 17 -7.63 27.92 -0.15
CA HIS A 17 -8.24 27.93 -1.48
C HIS A 17 -9.43 28.90 -1.49
N PRO A 18 -9.54 29.80 -2.48
CA PRO A 18 -10.53 30.89 -2.46
C PRO A 18 -12.00 30.40 -2.44
N ASN A 19 -12.25 29.21 -2.99
CA ASN A 19 -13.61 28.65 -3.07
C ASN A 19 -14.04 27.86 -1.83
N TYR A 20 -13.17 27.69 -0.81
CA TYR A 20 -13.46 26.85 0.34
C TYR A 20 -13.18 27.58 1.66
N PRO A 21 -14.10 27.49 2.65
CA PRO A 21 -13.94 28.18 3.94
C PRO A 21 -12.91 27.49 4.85
N VAL A 22 -12.59 26.22 4.57
CA VAL A 22 -11.59 25.43 5.28
C VAL A 22 -10.38 25.20 4.39
N ARG A 23 -9.22 25.06 5.02
CA ARG A 23 -8.01 24.62 4.34
C ARG A 23 -8.20 23.26 3.70
N VAL A 24 -7.59 23.09 2.55
CA VAL A 24 -7.75 21.91 1.72
C VAL A 24 -6.42 21.21 1.47
N LEU A 25 -6.51 19.93 1.17
CA LEU A 25 -5.42 19.10 0.68
C LEU A 25 -5.89 18.40 -0.59
N ASN A 26 -4.95 18.04 -1.46
CA ASN A 26 -5.25 17.25 -2.64
C ASN A 26 -5.33 15.76 -2.27
N GLU A 27 -6.53 15.17 -2.35
CA GLU A 27 -6.79 13.77 -2.02
C GLU A 27 -5.97 12.81 -2.89
N ARG A 28 -5.71 13.16 -4.15
CA ARG A 28 -4.88 12.32 -5.04
C ARG A 28 -3.45 12.21 -4.53
N GLU A 29 -2.91 13.31 -4.02
CA GLU A 29 -1.58 13.34 -3.40
C GLU A 29 -1.58 12.50 -2.12
N ALA A 30 -2.62 12.63 -1.28
CA ALA A 30 -2.73 11.89 -0.03
C ALA A 30 -2.84 10.37 -0.28
N ARG A 31 -3.64 9.95 -1.26
CA ARG A 31 -3.78 8.56 -1.68
C ARG A 31 -2.51 8.00 -2.33
N GLY A 32 -1.82 8.82 -3.12
CA GLY A 32 -0.51 8.48 -3.68
C GLY A 32 0.53 8.25 -2.61
N ALA A 33 0.60 9.12 -1.59
CA ALA A 33 1.51 8.96 -0.46
C ALA A 33 1.19 7.70 0.34
N ALA A 34 -0.10 7.42 0.60
CA ALA A 34 -0.53 6.17 1.23
C ALA A 34 -0.10 4.93 0.42
N GLY A 35 -0.14 5.00 -0.92
CA GLY A 35 0.31 3.93 -1.82
C GLY A 35 1.83 3.70 -1.76
N ILE A 36 2.62 4.78 -1.75
CA ILE A 36 4.09 4.70 -1.60
C ILE A 36 4.44 4.05 -0.26
N MET A 37 3.81 4.51 0.82
CA MET A 37 3.99 3.96 2.15
C MET A 37 3.59 2.49 2.20
N PHE A 38 2.42 2.15 1.67
CA PHE A 38 1.93 0.77 1.57
C PHE A 38 2.93 -0.15 0.85
N LEU A 39 3.48 0.27 -0.29
CA LEU A 39 4.44 -0.53 -1.05
C LEU A 39 5.67 -0.90 -0.21
N PHE A 40 6.32 0.09 0.39
CA PHE A 40 7.53 -0.16 1.18
C PHE A 40 7.25 -0.94 2.46
N ALA A 41 6.13 -0.64 3.14
CA ALA A 41 5.72 -1.39 4.31
C ALA A 41 5.37 -2.84 3.99
N LEU A 42 4.74 -3.11 2.84
CA LEU A 42 4.43 -4.47 2.40
C LEU A 42 5.72 -5.26 2.12
N ILE A 43 6.69 -4.65 1.41
CA ILE A 43 7.99 -5.28 1.15
C ILE A 43 8.72 -5.59 2.46
N ALA A 44 8.75 -4.64 3.40
CA ALA A 44 9.37 -4.83 4.69
C ALA A 44 8.67 -5.93 5.51
N PHE A 45 7.33 -5.96 5.50
CA PHE A 45 6.53 -6.98 6.18
C PHE A 45 6.76 -8.37 5.60
N ILE A 46 6.70 -8.54 4.28
CA ILE A 46 6.97 -9.82 3.61
C ILE A 46 8.41 -10.29 3.91
N THR A 47 9.38 -9.36 3.91
CA THR A 47 10.78 -9.70 4.22
C THR A 47 10.92 -10.15 5.66
N ALA A 48 10.30 -9.46 6.61
CA ALA A 48 10.30 -9.87 8.01
C ALA A 48 9.58 -11.21 8.23
N TRP A 49 8.47 -11.45 7.52
CA TRP A 49 7.69 -12.69 7.65
C TRP A 49 8.44 -13.92 7.12
N PHE A 50 9.00 -13.85 5.91
CA PHE A 50 9.63 -15.02 5.27
C PHE A 50 11.11 -15.19 5.63
N LYS A 51 11.86 -14.09 5.79
CA LYS A 51 13.31 -14.16 6.07
C LYS A 51 13.64 -13.94 7.55
N GLY A 52 12.70 -13.50 8.37
CA GLY A 52 12.96 -13.12 9.76
C GLY A 52 13.85 -11.88 9.90
N ASP A 53 14.13 -11.16 8.80
CA ASP A 53 14.97 -9.96 8.83
C ASP A 53 14.10 -8.72 9.08
N PHE A 54 14.27 -8.12 10.27
CA PHE A 54 13.55 -6.93 10.70
C PHE A 54 14.25 -5.62 10.30
N SER A 55 15.44 -5.68 9.69
CA SER A 55 16.21 -4.50 9.30
C SER A 55 15.42 -3.59 8.34
N PRO A 56 14.74 -4.12 7.29
CA PRO A 56 13.88 -3.33 6.43
C PRO A 56 12.68 -2.74 7.18
N THR A 57 12.13 -3.49 8.15
CA THR A 57 10.99 -3.04 8.95
C THR A 57 11.36 -1.84 9.84
N LYS A 58 12.53 -1.89 10.49
CA LYS A 58 13.03 -0.77 11.29
C LYS A 58 13.22 0.49 10.44
N LEU A 59 13.80 0.34 9.25
CA LEU A 59 13.99 1.46 8.32
C LEU A 59 12.66 2.10 7.91
N VAL A 60 11.66 1.28 7.56
CA VAL A 60 10.32 1.77 7.19
C VAL A 60 9.65 2.49 8.36
N ILE A 61 9.75 1.95 9.58
CA ILE A 61 9.18 2.59 10.77
C ILE A 61 9.81 3.96 11.02
N VAL A 62 11.14 4.08 10.90
CA VAL A 62 11.83 5.38 11.03
C VAL A 62 11.36 6.36 9.95
N ALA A 63 11.29 5.90 8.69
CA ALA A 63 10.83 6.74 7.59
C ALA A 63 9.38 7.21 7.78
N PHE A 64 8.49 6.33 8.24
CA PHE A 64 7.09 6.65 8.53
C PHE A 64 6.96 7.64 9.67
N PHE A 65 7.72 7.44 10.75
CA PHE A 65 7.76 8.37 11.87
C PHE A 65 8.17 9.76 11.41
N ILE A 66 9.27 9.89 10.66
CA ILE A 66 9.74 11.17 10.12
C ILE A 66 8.69 11.80 9.22
N ASP A 67 8.11 11.03 8.29
CA ASP A 67 7.11 11.53 7.36
C ASP A 67 5.86 12.05 8.09
N PHE A 68 5.28 11.26 8.99
CA PHE A 68 4.12 11.70 9.77
C PHE A 68 4.43 12.85 10.72
N PHE A 69 5.64 12.89 11.30
CA PHE A 69 6.06 13.98 12.16
C PHE A 69 6.10 15.30 11.38
N ILE A 70 6.78 15.32 10.24
CA ILE A 70 6.82 16.49 9.35
C ILE A 70 5.40 16.86 8.91
N ARG A 71 4.60 15.87 8.52
CA ARG A 71 3.26 16.07 7.98
C ARG A 71 2.28 16.68 8.99
N VAL A 72 2.33 16.27 10.25
CA VAL A 72 1.36 16.67 11.29
C VAL A 72 1.84 17.86 12.12
N ILE A 73 3.13 17.91 12.44
CA ILE A 73 3.70 18.90 13.35
C ILE A 73 4.25 20.10 12.61
N ILE A 74 4.93 19.90 11.48
CA ILE A 74 5.55 20.98 10.70
C ILE A 74 4.57 21.45 9.62
N ASN A 75 4.56 20.80 8.47
CA ASN A 75 3.66 21.14 7.37
C ASN A 75 3.60 19.96 6.39
N PRO A 76 2.40 19.53 5.94
CA PRO A 76 2.26 18.46 4.94
C PRO A 76 2.97 18.76 3.63
N ARG A 77 3.19 20.03 3.27
CA ARG A 77 3.92 20.44 2.08
C ARG A 77 5.37 19.93 2.04
N TYR A 78 5.97 19.67 3.20
CA TYR A 78 7.36 19.20 3.30
C TYR A 78 7.48 17.70 3.54
N ALA A 79 6.36 16.97 3.68
CA ALA A 79 6.41 15.53 3.91
C ALA A 79 6.96 14.81 2.66
N PRO A 80 8.05 14.02 2.77
CA PRO A 80 8.71 13.42 1.61
C PRO A 80 7.78 12.58 0.74
N THR A 81 6.90 11.78 1.35
CA THR A 81 5.97 10.93 0.61
C THR A 81 4.88 11.74 -0.10
N LEU A 82 4.42 12.86 0.47
CA LEU A 82 3.47 13.77 -0.19
C LEU A 82 4.15 14.50 -1.37
N ILE A 83 5.41 14.91 -1.24
CA ILE A 83 6.18 15.51 -2.34
C ILE A 83 6.31 14.52 -3.51
N MET A 84 6.70 13.27 -3.23
CA MET A 84 6.80 12.23 -4.25
C MET A 84 5.44 11.96 -4.90
N ALA A 85 4.38 11.84 -4.11
CA ALA A 85 3.03 11.62 -4.62
C ALA A 85 2.56 12.80 -5.48
N ARG A 86 2.79 14.04 -5.05
CA ARG A 86 2.48 15.27 -5.79
C ARG A 86 3.17 15.29 -7.14
N TRP A 87 4.44 14.90 -7.19
CA TRP A 87 5.15 14.77 -8.47
C TRP A 87 4.53 13.72 -9.39
N MET A 88 4.11 12.57 -8.85
CA MET A 88 3.48 11.49 -9.63
C MET A 88 2.09 11.83 -10.16
N VAL A 89 1.30 12.64 -9.43
CA VAL A 89 -0.09 12.99 -9.81
C VAL A 89 -0.25 14.43 -10.31
N ASN A 90 0.84 15.13 -10.60
CA ASN A 90 0.83 16.57 -10.94
C ASN A 90 -0.01 16.93 -12.18
N ASN A 91 -0.18 16.00 -13.12
CA ASN A 91 -0.94 16.22 -14.35
C ASN A 91 -2.43 15.79 -14.23
N GLN A 92 -2.88 15.44 -13.02
CA GLN A 92 -4.27 15.07 -12.75
C GLN A 92 -5.03 16.26 -12.15
N THR A 93 -6.33 16.34 -12.42
CA THR A 93 -7.20 17.35 -11.78
C THR A 93 -7.23 17.13 -10.27
N ALA A 94 -6.88 18.16 -9.50
CA ALA A 94 -6.87 18.10 -8.04
C ALA A 94 -8.26 17.80 -7.48
N GLU A 95 -8.31 16.94 -6.46
CA GLU A 95 -9.52 16.65 -5.70
C GLU A 95 -9.32 17.19 -4.29
N TYR A 96 -10.11 18.18 -3.88
CA TYR A 96 -9.89 18.88 -2.62
C TYR A 96 -10.65 18.23 -1.48
N VAL A 97 -9.93 17.99 -0.37
CA VAL A 97 -10.51 17.48 0.88
C VAL A 97 -10.16 18.36 2.06
N GLY A 98 -11.03 18.42 3.04
CA GLY A 98 -10.82 19.20 4.26
C GLY A 98 -9.57 18.76 5.02
N ALA A 99 -8.72 19.73 5.32
CA ALA A 99 -7.50 19.53 6.08
C ALA A 99 -7.74 19.05 7.55
N PRO A 100 -8.77 19.53 8.29
CA PRO A 100 -8.97 19.13 9.69
C PRO A 100 -9.14 17.61 9.89
N GLN A 101 -9.97 16.96 9.07
CA GLN A 101 -10.18 15.50 9.18
C GLN A 101 -8.92 14.69 8.83
N LYS A 102 -8.12 15.16 7.85
CA LYS A 102 -6.86 14.50 7.48
C LYS A 102 -5.80 14.69 8.56
N ARG A 103 -5.76 15.86 9.21
CA ARG A 103 -4.87 16.09 10.36
C ARG A 103 -5.14 15.12 11.49
N PHE A 104 -6.42 14.86 11.81
CA PHE A 104 -6.80 13.87 12.82
C PHE A 104 -6.36 12.45 12.42
N ALA A 105 -6.66 12.03 11.18
CA ALA A 105 -6.29 10.72 10.69
C ALA A 105 -4.75 10.50 10.71
N TRP A 106 -3.98 11.49 10.26
CA TRP A 106 -2.53 11.43 10.28
C TRP A 106 -1.94 11.56 11.70
N GLY A 107 -2.65 12.22 12.62
CA GLY A 107 -2.30 12.23 14.05
C GLY A 107 -2.37 10.82 14.66
N ILE A 108 -3.39 10.03 14.31
CA ILE A 108 -3.45 8.61 14.68
C ILE A 108 -2.26 7.84 14.07
N GLY A 109 -1.96 8.11 12.80
CA GLY A 109 -0.78 7.54 12.12
C GLY A 109 0.53 7.86 12.86
N LEU A 110 0.73 9.11 13.29
CA LEU A 110 1.89 9.53 14.06
C LEU A 110 1.98 8.83 15.42
N ALA A 111 0.85 8.69 16.13
CA ALA A 111 0.81 7.98 17.40
C ALA A 111 1.21 6.51 17.24
N LEU A 112 0.68 5.82 16.22
CA LEU A 112 1.04 4.43 15.91
C LEU A 112 2.51 4.31 15.47
N ALA A 113 3.00 5.22 14.64
CA ALA A 113 4.39 5.24 14.20
C ALA A 113 5.36 5.47 15.38
N THR A 114 4.98 6.34 16.32
CA THR A 114 5.78 6.61 17.54
C THR A 114 5.82 5.38 18.44
N LEU A 115 4.67 4.71 18.65
CA LEU A 115 4.59 3.47 19.40
C LEU A 115 5.47 2.38 18.78
N MET A 116 5.42 2.23 17.45
CA MET A 116 6.23 1.27 16.71
C MET A 116 7.72 1.59 16.73
N MET A 117 8.07 2.88 16.62
CA MET A 117 9.45 3.34 16.75
C MET A 117 10.00 2.96 18.13
N TYR A 118 9.23 3.21 19.20
CA TYR A 118 9.64 2.83 20.54
C TYR A 118 9.72 1.31 20.74
N ALA A 119 8.71 0.56 20.32
CA ALA A 119 8.65 -0.89 20.55
C ALA A 119 9.64 -1.68 19.68
N VAL A 120 9.68 -1.43 18.37
CA VAL A 120 10.44 -2.25 17.40
C VAL A 120 11.85 -1.73 17.19
N VAL A 121 12.04 -0.41 17.14
CA VAL A 121 13.37 0.16 16.83
C VAL A 121 14.22 0.29 18.09
N LEU A 122 13.68 0.85 19.18
CA LEU A 122 14.43 1.08 20.41
C LEU A 122 14.51 -0.15 21.32
N ASN A 123 13.40 -0.85 21.54
CA ASN A 123 13.34 -2.00 22.45
C ASN A 123 13.49 -3.36 21.74
N ASP A 124 13.63 -3.37 20.41
CA ASP A 124 13.73 -4.58 19.57
C ASP A 124 12.66 -5.65 19.87
N VAL A 125 11.46 -5.21 20.26
CA VAL A 125 10.36 -6.11 20.60
C VAL A 125 9.81 -6.73 19.32
N ARG A 126 10.08 -8.02 19.16
CA ARG A 126 9.57 -8.85 18.06
C ARG A 126 8.48 -9.73 18.63
N GLY A 127 7.23 -9.49 18.24
CA GLY A 127 6.10 -10.25 18.78
C GLY A 127 4.85 -10.21 17.90
N PRO A 128 3.90 -11.14 18.12
CA PRO A 128 2.66 -11.24 17.35
C PRO A 128 1.83 -9.95 17.38
N ILE A 129 1.84 -9.23 18.51
CA ILE A 129 1.12 -7.95 18.66
C ILE A 129 1.64 -6.91 17.67
N ASN A 130 2.96 -6.79 17.51
CA ASN A 130 3.55 -5.86 16.56
C ASN A 130 3.26 -6.27 15.12
N MET A 131 3.29 -7.58 14.82
CA MET A 131 2.91 -8.10 13.50
C MET A 131 1.45 -7.82 13.15
N ILE A 132 0.52 -8.09 14.07
CA ILE A 132 -0.92 -7.82 13.88
C ILE A 132 -1.14 -6.31 13.67
N THR A 133 -0.49 -5.48 14.47
CA THR A 133 -0.62 -4.03 14.34
C THR A 133 -0.08 -3.54 12.99
N CYS A 134 1.04 -4.09 12.52
CA CYS A 134 1.57 -3.79 11.18
C CYS A 134 0.57 -4.20 10.08
N LEU A 135 -0.04 -5.38 10.19
CA LEU A 135 -1.08 -5.84 9.25
C LEU A 135 -2.30 -4.91 9.22
N ILE A 136 -2.75 -4.45 10.39
CA ILE A 136 -3.85 -3.48 10.48
C ILE A 136 -3.45 -2.18 9.79
N CYS A 137 -2.26 -1.63 10.07
CA CYS A 137 -1.77 -0.42 9.42
C CYS A 137 -1.66 -0.58 7.89
N LEU A 138 -1.16 -1.72 7.41
CA LEU A 138 -1.08 -2.05 5.99
C LEU A 138 -2.47 -2.10 5.35
N MET A 139 -3.45 -2.73 6.02
CA MET A 139 -4.82 -2.72 5.53
C MET A 139 -5.39 -1.31 5.45
N LEU A 140 -5.21 -0.48 6.48
CA LEU A 140 -5.69 0.91 6.47
C LEU A 140 -5.09 1.72 5.32
N LEU A 141 -3.77 1.61 5.09
CA LEU A 141 -3.10 2.25 3.97
C LEU A 141 -3.61 1.72 2.62
N PHE A 142 -3.85 0.41 2.51
CA PHE A 142 -4.42 -0.22 1.32
C PHE A 142 -5.82 0.33 1.00
N PHE A 143 -6.69 0.47 2.02
CA PHE A 143 -8.03 1.02 1.82
C PHE A 143 -8.01 2.48 1.35
N GLU A 144 -7.09 3.29 1.90
CA GLU A 144 -6.92 4.68 1.49
C GLU A 144 -6.39 4.78 0.06
N THR A 145 -5.36 4.01 -0.29
CA THR A 145 -4.77 4.08 -1.64
C THR A 145 -5.69 3.47 -2.71
N ALA A 146 -6.20 2.24 -2.50
CA ALA A 146 -6.94 1.49 -3.52
C ALA A 146 -8.38 2.03 -3.69
N PHE A 147 -9.10 2.25 -2.58
CA PHE A 147 -10.52 2.60 -2.63
C PHE A 147 -10.80 4.07 -2.31
N GLY A 148 -9.80 4.85 -1.88
CA GLY A 148 -10.03 6.22 -1.40
C GLY A 148 -10.80 6.27 -0.07
N ILE A 149 -10.82 5.16 0.68
CA ILE A 149 -11.56 5.07 1.94
C ILE A 149 -10.61 5.36 3.10
N CYS A 150 -10.65 6.59 3.59
CA CYS A 150 -9.94 7.01 4.80
C CYS A 150 -10.75 6.65 6.06
N VAL A 151 -10.39 5.54 6.73
CA VAL A 151 -11.06 5.11 7.98
C VAL A 151 -10.89 6.14 9.10
N GLY A 152 -9.70 6.77 9.22
CA GLY A 152 -9.46 7.83 10.21
C GLY A 152 -10.38 9.04 10.01
N CYS A 153 -10.68 9.38 8.76
CA CYS A 153 -11.61 10.46 8.42
C CYS A 153 -13.07 10.10 8.77
N LYS A 154 -13.46 8.83 8.62
CA LYS A 154 -14.77 8.33 9.10
C LYS A 154 -14.86 8.41 10.62
N LEU A 155 -13.78 8.03 11.32
CA LEU A 155 -13.71 8.09 12.77
C LEU A 155 -13.80 9.54 13.28
N TYR A 156 -13.16 10.48 12.59
CA TYR A 156 -13.26 11.91 12.87
C TYR A 156 -14.73 12.38 12.85
N ASN A 157 -15.49 12.00 11.82
CA ASN A 157 -16.89 12.41 11.65
C ASN A 157 -17.84 11.75 12.68
N LEU A 158 -17.45 10.60 13.24
CA LEU A 158 -18.23 9.93 14.28
C LEU A 158 -18.05 10.58 15.65
N PHE A 159 -16.85 11.06 15.98
CA PHE A 159 -16.53 11.58 17.32
C PHE A 159 -16.53 13.10 17.44
N ASN A 160 -16.29 13.85 16.36
CA ASN A 160 -16.26 15.31 16.42
C ASN A 160 -17.64 15.92 16.17
N LYS A 161 -17.95 16.98 16.94
CA LYS A 161 -19.19 17.77 16.79
C LYS A 161 -19.20 18.54 15.47
N GLU A 162 -18.04 19.00 15.01
CA GLU A 162 -17.87 19.57 13.68
C GLU A 162 -17.75 18.44 12.66
N LYS A 163 -18.75 18.32 11.80
CA LYS A 163 -18.75 17.32 10.73
C LYS A 163 -17.66 17.63 9.72
N ALA A 164 -17.07 16.57 9.15
CA ALA A 164 -16.07 16.71 8.11
C ALA A 164 -16.64 17.48 6.90
N GLN A 165 -15.95 18.55 6.50
CA GLN A 165 -16.27 19.33 5.30
C GLN A 165 -15.38 18.88 4.15
N LEU A 166 -15.89 18.82 2.93
CA LEU A 166 -15.14 18.37 1.74
C LEU A 166 -14.54 16.97 1.96
N CYS A 167 -15.39 15.96 2.02
CA CYS A 167 -14.94 14.58 2.21
C CYS A 167 -14.45 13.96 0.90
N PRO A 168 -13.52 12.99 0.93
CA PRO A 168 -13.05 12.27 -0.25
C PRO A 168 -14.23 11.76 -1.09
N GLY A 169 -14.21 12.00 -2.40
CA GLY A 169 -15.30 11.65 -3.31
C GLY A 169 -16.60 12.42 -3.07
N ASN A 170 -16.55 13.58 -2.40
CA ASN A 170 -17.69 14.42 -2.03
C ASN A 170 -18.79 13.70 -1.22
N VAL A 171 -18.48 12.60 -0.53
CA VAL A 171 -19.47 11.77 0.19
C VAL A 171 -20.19 12.46 1.35
N CYS A 172 -19.66 13.59 1.84
CA CYS A 172 -20.32 14.37 2.89
C CYS A 172 -21.38 15.33 2.36
N GLU A 173 -21.38 15.61 1.05
CA GLU A 173 -22.52 16.21 0.38
C GLU A 173 -23.50 15.07 0.10
N ILE A 174 -24.65 15.06 0.78
CA ILE A 174 -25.66 14.01 0.61
C ILE A 174 -26.22 14.16 -0.81
N LYS A 175 -25.66 13.41 -1.75
CA LYS A 175 -26.16 13.25 -3.11
C LYS A 175 -26.74 11.86 -3.25
N ASP A 176 -27.91 11.76 -3.87
CA ASP A 176 -28.47 10.46 -4.22
C ASP A 176 -27.51 9.72 -5.15
N ARG A 177 -27.42 8.40 -4.97
CA ARG A 177 -26.54 7.58 -5.79
C ARG A 177 -26.95 7.66 -7.25
N GLU A 178 -26.00 8.02 -8.11
CA GLU A 178 -26.19 7.99 -9.56
C GLU A 178 -26.41 6.55 -10.04
N PRO A 179 -27.10 6.33 -11.17
CA PRO A 179 -27.33 4.99 -11.72
C PRO A 179 -26.05 4.16 -11.87
N ILE A 180 -24.92 4.79 -12.22
CA ILE A 180 -23.60 4.13 -12.35
C ILE A 180 -23.05 3.58 -11.02
N GLN A 181 -23.52 4.09 -9.88
CA GLN A 181 -23.11 3.67 -8.54
C GLN A 181 -23.98 2.55 -7.96
N LYS A 182 -25.11 2.22 -8.61
CA LYS A 182 -26.02 1.18 -8.13
C LYS A 182 -25.57 -0.18 -8.65
N LEU A 183 -25.28 -1.10 -7.74
CA LEU A 183 -24.94 -2.48 -8.08
C LEU A 183 -26.21 -3.25 -8.44
N ALA A 184 -26.35 -3.66 -9.69
CA ALA A 184 -27.44 -4.53 -10.10
C ALA A 184 -27.24 -5.96 -9.55
N TRP A 185 -28.34 -6.68 -9.32
CA TRP A 185 -28.28 -8.05 -8.78
C TRP A 185 -27.45 -8.99 -9.68
N HIS A 186 -27.50 -8.80 -11.00
CA HIS A 186 -26.73 -9.58 -11.96
C HIS A 186 -25.22 -9.30 -11.86
N GLN A 187 -24.81 -8.05 -11.59
CA GLN A 187 -23.40 -7.69 -11.37
C GLN A 187 -22.89 -8.34 -10.08
N ALA A 188 -23.71 -8.35 -9.03
CA ALA A 188 -23.39 -9.05 -7.78
C ALA A 188 -23.25 -10.57 -8.00
N LEU A 189 -24.14 -11.18 -8.80
CA LEU A 189 -24.05 -12.59 -9.15
C LEU A 189 -22.78 -12.91 -9.94
N ILE A 190 -22.43 -12.11 -10.95
CA ILE A 190 -21.20 -12.29 -11.73
C ILE A 190 -19.96 -12.23 -10.81
N ALA A 191 -19.91 -11.25 -9.91
CA ALA A 191 -18.82 -11.14 -8.94
C ALA A 191 -18.75 -12.37 -8.01
N ALA A 192 -19.92 -12.85 -7.52
CA ALA A 192 -19.99 -14.03 -6.66
C ALA A 192 -19.56 -15.31 -7.40
N VAL A 193 -19.97 -15.50 -8.66
CA VAL A 193 -19.56 -16.62 -9.51
C VAL A 193 -18.06 -16.58 -9.77
N TYR A 194 -17.50 -15.41 -10.07
CA TYR A 194 -16.06 -15.25 -10.26
C TYR A 194 -15.27 -15.67 -9.01
N VAL A 195 -15.66 -15.18 -7.84
CA VAL A 195 -15.02 -15.57 -6.57
C VAL A 195 -15.20 -17.06 -6.30
N GLY A 196 -16.41 -17.60 -6.48
CA GLY A 196 -16.70 -19.03 -6.32
C GLY A 196 -15.86 -19.90 -7.25
N LEU A 197 -15.72 -19.51 -8.53
CA LEU A 197 -14.89 -20.18 -9.51
C LEU A 197 -13.42 -20.19 -9.07
N LEU A 198 -12.88 -19.05 -8.61
CA LEU A 198 -11.51 -18.99 -8.10
C LEU A 198 -11.30 -19.89 -6.89
N LEU A 199 -12.26 -19.94 -5.97
CA LEU A 199 -12.19 -20.81 -4.79
C LEU A 199 -12.23 -22.29 -5.15
N VAL A 200 -12.98 -22.67 -6.18
CA VAL A 200 -13.05 -24.06 -6.69
C VAL A 200 -11.82 -24.43 -7.51
N LEU A 201 -11.33 -23.53 -8.37
CA LEU A 201 -10.17 -23.77 -9.21
C LEU A 201 -8.86 -23.77 -8.42
N SER A 202 -8.75 -22.95 -7.37
CA SER A 202 -7.58 -22.87 -6.49
C SER A 202 -7.05 -24.24 -6.05
N PRO A 203 -7.82 -25.10 -5.35
CA PRO A 203 -7.33 -26.41 -4.93
C PRO A 203 -7.01 -27.34 -6.10
N ILE A 204 -7.73 -27.25 -7.23
CA ILE A 204 -7.44 -28.05 -8.43
C ILE A 204 -6.07 -27.68 -8.99
N LEU A 205 -5.80 -26.37 -9.13
CA LEU A 205 -4.54 -25.85 -9.64
C LEU A 205 -3.38 -26.12 -8.67
N PHE A 206 -3.58 -26.00 -7.36
CA PHE A 206 -2.56 -26.29 -6.36
C PHE A 206 -2.32 -27.79 -6.14
N ALA A 207 -3.33 -28.64 -6.39
CA ALA A 207 -3.19 -30.11 -6.37
C ALA A 207 -2.57 -30.66 -7.66
N THR A 208 -2.50 -29.85 -8.72
CA THR A 208 -1.72 -30.19 -9.91
C THR A 208 -0.26 -29.87 -9.59
N PRO A 209 0.62 -30.86 -9.29
CA PRO A 209 2.04 -30.56 -9.23
C PRO A 209 2.42 -29.89 -10.55
N PRO A 210 3.32 -28.89 -10.57
CA PRO A 210 3.87 -28.41 -11.84
C PRO A 210 4.33 -29.66 -12.55
N GLN A 211 3.69 -29.96 -13.69
CA GLN A 211 4.01 -31.14 -14.45
C GLN A 211 5.50 -30.96 -14.80
N ALA A 212 6.40 -31.67 -14.10
CA ALA A 212 7.63 -32.05 -14.72
C ALA A 212 7.13 -32.74 -15.98
N ARG A 213 7.28 -32.07 -17.14
CA ARG A 213 6.80 -32.55 -18.43
C ARG A 213 7.43 -33.93 -18.61
N SER A 214 6.73 -34.94 -18.14
CA SER A 214 7.14 -36.32 -18.17
C SER A 214 6.62 -36.76 -19.51
N VAL A 215 7.55 -36.71 -20.46
CA VAL A 215 7.66 -37.56 -21.64
C VAL A 215 6.66 -38.72 -21.55
N GLU A 216 5.72 -38.77 -22.51
CA GLU A 216 4.90 -39.97 -22.73
C GLU A 216 5.81 -41.20 -22.79
N PRO A 217 5.45 -42.31 -22.14
CA PRO A 217 6.26 -43.52 -22.14
C PRO A 217 6.13 -44.23 -23.49
N SER A 218 6.87 -43.78 -24.50
CA SER A 218 6.97 -44.51 -25.77
C SER A 218 8.30 -44.36 -26.51
N VAL A 219 9.37 -43.86 -25.88
CA VAL A 219 10.70 -43.89 -26.50
C VAL A 219 11.77 -44.38 -25.50
N PRO A 220 12.56 -45.42 -25.85
CA PRO A 220 13.64 -45.91 -24.99
C PRO A 220 14.67 -44.82 -24.73
N SER A 221 15.27 -44.86 -23.53
CA SER A 221 16.40 -44.04 -23.11
C SER A 221 17.46 -43.90 -24.21
N GLY A 222 17.77 -42.67 -24.62
CA GLY A 222 18.90 -42.45 -25.55
C GLY A 222 19.18 -41.02 -25.99
N SER A 223 18.19 -40.13 -26.05
CA SER A 223 18.46 -38.76 -26.52
C SER A 223 17.57 -37.72 -25.85
N VAL A 224 18.18 -36.87 -25.02
CA VAL A 224 17.61 -35.58 -24.63
C VAL A 224 17.35 -34.81 -25.93
N SER A 225 16.15 -34.25 -26.10
CA SER A 225 15.88 -33.46 -27.30
C SER A 225 16.78 -32.22 -27.31
N PRO A 226 17.28 -31.74 -28.47
CA PRO A 226 18.14 -30.55 -28.53
C PRO A 226 17.50 -29.31 -27.86
N ALA A 227 16.17 -29.21 -27.94
CA ALA A 227 15.37 -28.16 -27.31
C ALA A 227 15.26 -28.28 -25.78
N GLU A 228 15.55 -29.44 -25.21
CA GLU A 228 15.59 -29.66 -23.76
C GLU A 228 16.99 -29.36 -23.21
N GLU A 229 18.03 -29.74 -23.95
CA GLU A 229 19.42 -29.40 -23.63
C GLU A 229 19.67 -27.88 -23.68
N GLU A 230 19.13 -27.19 -24.68
CA GLU A 230 19.24 -25.73 -24.80
C GLU A 230 18.50 -24.99 -23.67
N ARG A 231 17.36 -25.53 -23.21
CA ARG A 231 16.55 -24.95 -22.12
C ARG A 231 17.21 -25.13 -20.75
N CYS A 232 17.80 -26.30 -20.52
CA CYS A 232 18.49 -26.60 -19.26
C CYS A 232 19.91 -26.05 -19.21
N ARG A 233 20.41 -25.49 -20.31
CA ARG A 233 21.67 -24.75 -20.34
C ARG A 233 21.54 -23.45 -19.54
N VAL A 234 22.18 -23.43 -18.38
CA VAL A 234 22.23 -22.23 -17.53
C VAL A 234 23.04 -21.15 -18.25
N PRO A 235 22.46 -19.98 -18.52
CA PRO A 235 23.16 -18.88 -19.17
C PRO A 235 24.22 -18.28 -18.25
N GLU A 236 25.27 -17.71 -18.84
CA GLU A 236 26.43 -17.20 -18.10
C GLU A 236 26.08 -16.10 -17.08
N PHE A 237 25.04 -15.30 -17.33
CA PHE A 237 24.60 -14.29 -16.36
C PHE A 237 24.02 -14.94 -15.09
N ALA A 238 23.32 -16.07 -15.21
CA ALA A 238 22.72 -16.77 -14.08
C ALA A 238 23.79 -17.43 -13.20
N LYS A 239 24.88 -17.92 -13.83
CA LYS A 239 26.08 -18.40 -13.13
C LYS A 239 26.79 -17.26 -12.39
N LYS A 240 27.00 -16.12 -13.05
CA LYS A 240 27.68 -14.95 -12.46
C LYS A 240 26.98 -14.39 -11.20
N ILE A 241 25.66 -14.50 -11.11
CA ILE A 241 24.89 -14.07 -9.93
C ILE A 241 24.61 -15.21 -8.94
N GLY A 242 25.17 -16.41 -9.15
CA GLY A 242 24.98 -17.58 -8.28
C GLY A 242 23.54 -18.13 -8.26
N HIS A 243 22.74 -17.88 -9.31
CA HIS A 243 21.33 -18.30 -9.41
C HIS A 243 21.14 -19.54 -10.30
N GLU A 244 22.14 -20.39 -10.40
CA GLU A 244 22.07 -21.60 -11.25
C GLU A 244 20.94 -22.54 -10.83
N GLU A 245 20.80 -22.79 -9.53
CA GLU A 245 19.74 -23.63 -8.99
C GLU A 245 18.35 -23.03 -9.20
N LYS A 246 18.21 -21.69 -9.08
CA LYS A 246 16.93 -21.02 -9.37
C LYS A 246 16.58 -21.10 -10.85
N TRP A 247 17.56 -20.95 -11.74
CA TRP A 247 17.35 -21.10 -13.17
C TRP A 247 16.84 -22.50 -13.51
N LYS A 248 17.49 -23.53 -12.96
CA LYS A 248 17.08 -24.93 -13.13
C LYS A 248 15.68 -25.17 -12.57
N LEU A 249 15.39 -24.67 -11.36
CA LEU A 249 14.07 -24.75 -10.72
C LEU A 249 12.95 -24.16 -11.59
N HIS A 250 13.15 -22.95 -12.14
CA HIS A 250 12.14 -22.29 -12.97
C HIS A 250 11.97 -22.93 -14.36
N ASN A 251 12.97 -23.68 -14.84
CA ASN A 251 12.92 -24.38 -16.13
C ASN A 251 12.58 -25.87 -16.01
N GLY A 252 12.34 -26.38 -14.78
CA GLY A 252 12.02 -27.78 -14.54
C GLY A 252 13.20 -28.74 -14.79
N CYS A 253 14.42 -28.21 -14.81
CA CYS A 253 15.65 -28.99 -14.99
C CYS A 253 16.15 -29.44 -13.62
N LYS A 254 16.58 -30.70 -13.50
CA LYS A 254 17.28 -31.20 -12.30
C LYS A 254 18.78 -30.92 -12.41
#